data_AF-A0AAD4DXA7-F1
#
_entry.id   AF-A0AAD4DXA7-F1
#
_cell.length_a   1.000
_cell.length_b   1.000
_cell.length_c   1.000
_cell.angle_alpha   90.00
_cell.angle_beta   90.00
_cell.angle_gamma   90.00
#
_symmetry.space_group_name_H-M   'P 1'
#
loop_
_entity.id
_entity.type
_entity.pdbx_description
1 polymer ?
#
loop_
_entity_poly.entity_id
_entity_poly.type
_entity_poly.pdbx_seq_one_letter_code
_entity_poly.pdbx_strand_id
1 'polypeptide(L)'
;MGWKYAPYGLWKSPITANAISQDSVGLAAILVDPVTKDIYCIEQRASEGGQCMVISNKTQKEVFGKDFNACTRVYEYGGGAAIAYNGTVYSSNFMDFHIYAAKDGNIKPITPEDPNKLYRYADFCVHPVHTDLLVAILEDHTNDTPRTVHNSLCIFNSSAATVTSLVSTKDAEIEFYAAPM
;
A
#
# COMPACT_ATOMS: atom_id res chain seq x y z
N MET A 1 55.05 10.74 -3.84
CA MET A 1 53.76 10.03 -3.91
C MET A 1 53.73 9.22 -5.19
N GLY A 2 53.60 7.90 -5.09
CA GLY A 2 53.54 7.00 -6.25
C GLY A 2 52.11 6.62 -6.58
N TRP A 3 51.83 6.32 -7.85
CA TRP A 3 50.54 5.82 -8.30
C TRP A 3 50.30 4.42 -7.76
N LYS A 4 49.08 4.17 -7.24
CA LYS A 4 48.60 2.82 -6.94
C LYS A 4 47.81 2.29 -8.12
N TYR A 5 48.13 1.09 -8.57
CA TYR A 5 47.40 0.34 -9.59
C TYR A 5 46.85 -0.96 -8.98
N ALA A 6 45.68 -1.39 -9.45
CA ALA A 6 45.06 -2.66 -9.09
C ALA A 6 44.18 -3.15 -10.24
N PRO A 7 44.06 -4.47 -10.48
CA PRO A 7 43.18 -5.03 -11.50
C PRO A 7 41.71 -4.61 -11.29
N TYR A 8 40.93 -4.61 -12.37
CA TYR A 8 39.49 -4.37 -12.28
C TYR A 8 38.84 -5.37 -11.32
N GLY A 9 37.97 -4.86 -10.44
CA GLY A 9 37.29 -5.64 -9.40
C GLY A 9 38.09 -5.85 -8.10
N LEU A 10 39.37 -5.45 -8.04
CA LEU A 10 40.22 -5.61 -6.84
C LEU A 10 40.54 -4.29 -6.13
N TRP A 11 39.86 -3.21 -6.51
CA TRP A 11 39.97 -1.94 -5.82
C TRP A 11 39.33 -2.07 -4.44
N LYS A 12 40.07 -1.70 -3.39
CA LYS A 12 39.49 -1.64 -2.04
C LYS A 12 38.41 -0.56 -2.02
N SER A 13 37.15 -0.99 -1.93
CA SER A 13 36.00 -0.11 -1.79
C SER A 13 35.74 0.18 -0.30
N PRO A 14 35.54 1.44 0.09
CA PRO A 14 35.01 1.77 1.42
C PRO A 14 33.50 1.46 1.53
N ILE A 15 32.81 1.26 0.39
CA ILE A 15 31.39 0.89 0.33
C ILE A 15 31.29 -0.62 0.52
N THR A 16 30.71 -1.04 1.64
CA THR A 16 30.48 -2.46 1.97
C THR A 16 29.09 -2.90 1.51
N ALA A 17 28.87 -4.22 1.37
CA ALA A 17 27.53 -4.75 1.09
C ALA A 17 26.51 -4.32 2.17
N ASN A 18 26.92 -4.30 3.45
CA ASN A 18 26.07 -3.85 4.55
C ASN A 18 25.70 -2.36 4.47
N ALA A 19 26.62 -1.51 4.01
CA ALA A 19 26.34 -0.09 3.81
C ALA A 19 25.29 0.17 2.71
N ILE A 20 25.13 -0.78 1.78
CA ILE A 20 24.10 -0.70 0.73
C ILE A 20 22.76 -1.25 1.25
N SER A 21 22.78 -2.31 2.06
CA SER A 21 21.55 -3.00 2.47
C SER A 21 20.87 -2.41 3.71
N GLN A 22 21.61 -1.83 4.66
CA GLN A 22 21.04 -1.37 5.94
C GLN A 22 20.54 0.08 5.94
N ASP A 23 21.03 0.94 5.03
CA ASP A 23 20.73 2.38 5.02
C ASP A 23 19.71 2.79 3.93
N SER A 24 19.07 1.83 3.25
CA SER A 24 18.11 2.16 2.20
C SER A 24 16.68 2.29 2.74
N VAL A 25 16.21 3.54 2.77
CA VAL A 25 14.78 3.87 2.85
C VAL A 25 14.33 4.28 1.44
N GLY A 26 13.48 3.46 0.83
CA GLY A 26 12.85 3.76 -0.44
C GLY A 26 11.60 4.61 -0.24
N LEU A 27 11.37 5.58 -1.13
CA LEU A 27 10.09 6.30 -1.18
C LEU A 27 9.19 5.58 -2.19
N ALA A 28 8.20 4.82 -1.70
CA ALA A 28 7.30 4.03 -2.51
C ALA A 28 6.12 4.85 -3.06
N ALA A 29 5.59 5.79 -2.28
CA ALA A 29 4.51 6.68 -2.73
C ALA A 29 4.47 7.98 -1.93
N ILE A 30 3.88 9.01 -2.52
CA ILE A 30 3.50 10.26 -1.85
C ILE A 30 1.98 10.37 -1.89
N LEU A 31 1.36 10.55 -0.73
CA LEU A 31 -0.07 10.77 -0.58
C LEU A 31 -0.29 12.24 -0.21
N VAL A 32 -1.15 12.93 -0.94
CA VAL A 32 -1.52 14.32 -0.64
C VAL A 32 -3.00 14.35 -0.30
N ASP A 33 -3.33 14.79 0.91
CA ASP A 33 -4.72 14.99 1.31
C ASP A 33 -5.29 16.20 0.54
N PRO A 34 -6.30 15.99 -0.34
CA PRO A 34 -6.81 17.08 -1.16
C PRO A 34 -7.57 18.14 -0.35
N VAL A 35 -8.00 17.82 0.88
CA VAL A 35 -8.77 18.71 1.76
C VAL A 35 -7.86 19.44 2.72
N THR A 36 -7.06 18.72 3.51
CA THR A 36 -6.21 19.34 4.55
C THR A 36 -4.87 19.86 3.99
N LYS A 37 -4.47 19.37 2.81
CA LYS A 37 -3.14 19.60 2.19
C LYS A 37 -1.98 18.97 2.97
N ASP A 38 -2.28 18.11 3.94
CA ASP A 38 -1.25 17.31 4.61
C ASP A 38 -0.64 16.30 3.62
N ILE A 39 0.67 16.06 3.78
CA ILE A 39 1.44 15.15 2.95
C ILE A 39 1.86 13.95 3.80
N TYR A 40 1.78 12.76 3.21
CA TYR A 40 2.26 11.52 3.77
C TYR A 40 3.16 10.82 2.74
N CYS A 41 4.13 10.06 3.21
CA CYS A 41 4.95 9.19 2.38
C CYS A 41 4.77 7.73 2.78
N ILE A 42 4.87 6.83 1.82
CA ILE A 42 5.07 5.42 2.08
C ILE A 42 6.57 5.15 1.98
N GLU A 43 7.20 4.86 3.11
CA GLU A 43 8.61 4.50 3.20
C GLU A 43 8.75 2.97 3.18
N GLN A 44 9.56 2.45 2.26
CA GLN A 44 9.96 1.05 2.26
C GLN A 44 11.31 0.91 2.96
N ARG A 45 11.35 0.17 4.07
CA ARG A 45 12.55 0.05 4.90
C ARG A 45 13.18 -1.32 4.76
N ALA A 46 14.34 -1.41 4.11
CA ALA A 46 15.05 -2.67 3.91
C ALA A 46 15.49 -3.31 5.24
N SER A 47 15.89 -2.49 6.22
CA SER A 47 16.25 -2.93 7.57
C SER A 47 15.10 -3.57 8.36
N GLU A 48 13.86 -3.34 7.93
CA GLU A 48 12.63 -3.83 8.56
C GLU A 48 11.93 -4.87 7.67
N GLY A 49 12.72 -5.71 6.98
CA GLY A 49 12.20 -6.77 6.11
C GLY A 49 11.49 -6.28 4.85
N GLY A 50 11.73 -5.02 4.44
CA GLY A 50 11.08 -4.40 3.29
C GLY A 50 9.66 -3.89 3.58
N GLN A 51 9.31 -3.72 4.86
CA GLN A 51 8.01 -3.20 5.28
C GLN A 51 7.77 -1.79 4.74
N CYS A 52 6.54 -1.55 4.31
CA CYS A 52 6.06 -0.25 3.84
C CYS A 52 5.32 0.47 4.97
N MET A 53 5.77 1.67 5.33
CA MET A 53 5.20 2.45 6.44
C MET A 53 4.65 3.78 5.95
N VAL A 54 3.42 4.11 6.33
CA VAL A 54 2.89 5.45 6.09
C VAL A 54 3.41 6.41 7.16
N ILE A 55 4.20 7.39 6.76
CA ILE A 55 4.75 8.44 7.61
C ILE A 55 4.07 9.76 7.30
N SER A 56 3.61 10.47 8.33
CA SER A 56 3.14 11.84 8.17
C SER A 56 4.32 12.80 8.01
N ASN A 57 4.35 13.58 6.94
CA ASN A 57 5.38 14.59 6.74
C ASN A 57 5.32 15.71 7.80
N LYS A 58 4.13 15.98 8.36
CA LYS A 58 3.93 17.02 9.37
C LYS A 58 4.45 16.62 10.75
N THR A 59 4.15 15.40 11.18
CA THR A 59 4.50 14.93 12.53
C THR A 59 5.77 14.08 12.57
N GLN A 60 6.24 13.61 11.40
CA GLN A 60 7.36 12.67 11.25
C GLN A 60 7.14 11.37 12.03
N LYS A 61 5.88 10.92 12.11
CA LYS A 61 5.47 9.70 12.82
C LYS A 61 4.73 8.75 11.90
N GLU A 62 4.85 7.46 12.21
CA GLU A 62 4.05 6.39 11.62
C GLU A 62 2.56 6.58 11.91
N VAL A 63 1.73 6.40 10.88
CA VAL A 63 0.27 6.56 10.98
C VAL A 63 -0.40 5.32 11.58
N PHE A 64 0.05 4.13 11.20
CA PHE A 64 -0.55 2.86 11.62
C PHE A 64 0.27 2.07 12.66
N GLY A 65 1.49 2.54 12.96
CA GLY A 65 2.44 1.88 13.86
C GLY A 65 3.25 0.75 13.20
N LYS A 66 4.28 0.30 13.92
CA LYS A 66 5.34 -0.60 13.43
C LYS A 66 4.89 -1.97 12.91
N ASP A 67 3.73 -2.47 13.32
CA ASP A 67 3.28 -3.82 12.93
C ASP A 67 2.42 -3.79 11.65
N PHE A 68 2.17 -2.60 11.10
CA PHE A 68 1.38 -2.38 9.90
C PHE A 68 2.27 -2.33 8.65
N ASN A 69 1.85 -2.98 7.56
CA ASN A 69 2.58 -2.97 6.30
C ASN A 69 1.69 -2.42 5.18
N ALA A 70 1.87 -1.14 4.85
CA ALA A 70 1.11 -0.37 3.87
C ALA A 70 1.46 -0.73 2.42
N CYS A 71 1.23 -2.00 2.08
CA CYS A 71 1.48 -2.59 0.78
C CYS A 71 0.30 -3.52 0.42
N THR A 72 0.15 -3.81 -0.86
CA THR A 72 -0.90 -4.69 -1.38
C THR A 72 -0.30 -5.72 -2.33
N ARG A 73 -0.98 -6.86 -2.46
CA ARG A 73 -0.63 -7.94 -3.40
C ARG A 73 -1.50 -7.95 -4.64
N VAL A 74 -2.28 -6.90 -4.87
CA VAL A 74 -3.01 -6.76 -6.14
C VAL A 74 -2.01 -6.80 -7.29
N TYR A 75 -2.28 -7.68 -8.26
CA TYR A 75 -1.38 -8.06 -9.36
C TYR A 75 0.02 -8.56 -8.96
N GLU A 76 0.29 -8.86 -7.69
CA GLU A 76 1.60 -9.23 -7.13
C GLU A 76 2.72 -8.18 -7.30
N TYR A 77 2.49 -7.11 -8.06
CA TYR A 77 3.40 -5.97 -8.22
C TYR A 77 3.22 -4.91 -7.12
N GLY A 78 2.03 -4.85 -6.52
CA GLY A 78 1.69 -3.82 -5.52
C GLY A 78 1.46 -2.43 -6.14
N GLY A 79 1.31 -1.43 -5.28
CA GLY A 79 0.98 -0.04 -5.65
C GLY A 79 -0.47 0.34 -5.30
N GLY A 80 -0.76 1.64 -5.24
CA GLY A 80 -2.08 2.13 -4.82
C GLY A 80 -2.52 1.68 -3.42
N ALA A 81 -1.57 1.35 -2.53
CA ALA A 81 -1.85 0.70 -1.26
C ALA A 81 -2.48 1.62 -0.20
N ALA A 82 -2.51 2.94 -0.41
CA ALA A 82 -3.10 3.89 0.53
C ALA A 82 -3.60 5.17 -0.16
N ILE A 83 -4.48 5.90 0.52
CA ILE A 83 -4.93 7.26 0.18
C ILE A 83 -5.13 8.08 1.45
N ALA A 84 -4.92 9.40 1.38
CA ALA A 84 -5.28 10.34 2.44
C ALA A 84 -6.45 11.24 1.98
N TYR A 85 -7.43 11.43 2.85
CA TYR A 85 -8.57 12.30 2.58
C TYR A 85 -9.18 12.86 3.87
N ASN A 86 -9.26 14.19 3.94
CA ASN A 86 -9.86 14.93 5.05
C ASN A 86 -9.39 14.45 6.44
N GLY A 87 -8.07 14.30 6.60
CA GLY A 87 -7.41 13.87 7.83
C GLY A 87 -7.48 12.37 8.13
N THR A 88 -8.08 11.58 7.23
CA THR A 88 -8.14 10.12 7.35
C THR A 88 -7.19 9.49 6.35
N VAL A 89 -6.36 8.55 6.80
CA VAL A 89 -5.55 7.72 5.91
C VAL A 89 -6.18 6.35 5.82
N TYR A 90 -6.43 5.88 4.61
CA TYR A 90 -6.88 4.52 4.32
C TYR A 90 -5.73 3.73 3.72
N SER A 91 -5.53 2.49 4.15
CA SER A 91 -4.46 1.64 3.60
C SER A 91 -4.84 0.17 3.61
N SER A 92 -4.47 -0.54 2.55
CA SER A 92 -4.36 -2.01 2.58
C SER A 92 -3.21 -2.41 3.50
N ASN A 93 -3.44 -3.45 4.29
CA ASN A 93 -2.40 -4.08 5.10
C ASN A 93 -1.95 -5.39 4.44
N PHE A 94 -0.65 -5.50 4.16
CA PHE A 94 -0.08 -6.70 3.54
C PHE A 94 -0.20 -7.95 4.43
N MET A 95 -0.34 -7.78 5.75
CA MET A 95 -0.32 -8.90 6.69
C MET A 95 -1.62 -9.71 6.68
N ASP A 96 -2.77 -9.07 6.47
CA ASP A 96 -4.10 -9.67 6.55
C ASP A 96 -5.00 -9.38 5.33
N PHE A 97 -4.56 -8.50 4.42
CA PHE A 97 -5.26 -8.03 3.23
C PHE A 97 -6.55 -7.26 3.50
N HIS A 98 -6.74 -6.77 4.73
CA HIS A 98 -7.82 -5.86 5.07
C HIS A 98 -7.45 -4.40 4.78
N ILE A 99 -8.48 -3.56 4.62
CA ILE A 99 -8.29 -2.10 4.56
C ILE A 99 -8.50 -1.54 5.96
N TYR A 100 -7.61 -0.65 6.38
CA TYR A 100 -7.70 0.07 7.63
C TYR A 100 -7.87 1.56 7.40
N ALA A 101 -8.63 2.22 8.27
CA ALA A 101 -8.74 3.66 8.36
C ALA A 101 -8.03 4.15 9.64
N ALA A 102 -7.15 5.13 9.50
CA ALA A 102 -6.50 5.83 10.59
C ALA A 102 -6.93 7.30 10.61
N LYS A 103 -7.46 7.75 11.75
CA LYS A 103 -7.84 9.15 11.99
C LYS A 103 -7.58 9.53 13.44
N ASP A 104 -6.85 10.63 13.67
CA ASP A 104 -6.55 11.14 15.01
C ASP A 104 -5.95 10.08 15.97
N GLY A 105 -5.15 9.16 15.41
CA GLY A 105 -4.54 8.04 16.15
C GLY A 105 -5.47 6.85 16.41
N ASN A 106 -6.75 6.93 16.04
CA ASN A 106 -7.65 5.79 16.04
C ASN A 106 -7.50 5.00 14.73
N ILE A 107 -7.21 3.70 14.84
CA ILE A 107 -7.04 2.79 13.71
C ILE A 107 -8.12 1.71 13.81
N LYS A 108 -8.83 1.46 12.71
CA LYS A 108 -9.85 0.41 12.64
C LYS A 108 -9.90 -0.24 11.25
N PRO A 109 -10.23 -1.55 11.15
CA PRO A 109 -10.53 -2.16 9.87
C PRO A 109 -11.85 -1.60 9.32
N ILE A 110 -11.94 -1.50 7.99
CA ILE A 110 -13.16 -1.04 7.28
C ILE A 110 -13.69 -2.05 6.26
N THR A 111 -13.08 -3.23 6.23
CA THR A 111 -13.52 -4.40 5.46
C THR A 111 -14.01 -5.48 6.42
N PRO A 112 -14.97 -6.34 6.01
CA PRO A 112 -15.37 -7.50 6.78
C PRO A 112 -14.20 -8.43 7.12
N GLU A 113 -14.34 -9.21 8.18
CA GLU A 113 -13.37 -10.27 8.50
C GLU A 113 -13.28 -11.27 7.35
N ASP A 114 -12.05 -11.64 7.01
CA ASP A 114 -11.73 -12.64 6.00
C ASP A 114 -10.57 -13.51 6.52
N PRO A 115 -10.86 -14.52 7.34
CA PRO A 115 -9.81 -15.36 7.93
C PRO A 115 -9.02 -16.16 6.89
N ASN A 116 -9.58 -16.31 5.68
CA ASN A 116 -8.97 -17.06 4.58
C ASN A 116 -8.14 -16.17 3.64
N LYS A 117 -8.15 -14.83 3.83
CA LYS A 117 -7.38 -13.87 3.04
C LYS A 117 -7.62 -14.00 1.53
N LEU A 118 -8.88 -14.18 1.16
CA LEU A 118 -9.35 -14.36 -0.22
C LEU A 118 -9.41 -13.05 -0.98
N TYR A 119 -9.54 -11.92 -0.30
CA TYR A 119 -9.75 -10.63 -0.95
C TYR A 119 -8.54 -9.71 -0.80
N ARG A 120 -8.18 -8.99 -1.88
CA ARG A 120 -7.10 -8.01 -1.88
C ARG A 120 -7.56 -6.70 -2.50
N TYR A 121 -7.07 -5.58 -1.95
CA TYR A 121 -7.56 -4.26 -2.32
C TYR A 121 -6.42 -3.31 -2.71
N ALA A 122 -6.67 -2.44 -3.69
CA ALA A 122 -5.73 -1.40 -4.12
C ALA A 122 -6.44 -0.26 -4.85
N ASP A 123 -5.71 0.84 -5.04
CA ASP A 123 -6.11 1.99 -5.87
C ASP A 123 -7.40 2.66 -5.40
N PHE A 124 -7.28 3.30 -4.24
CA PHE A 124 -8.40 3.89 -3.52
C PHE A 124 -8.82 5.25 -4.09
N CYS A 125 -10.12 5.51 -4.08
CA CYS A 125 -10.67 6.84 -4.31
C CYS A 125 -11.83 7.12 -3.36
N VAL A 126 -11.74 8.19 -2.58
CA VAL A 126 -12.79 8.60 -1.63
C VAL A 126 -13.85 9.40 -2.39
N HIS A 127 -15.13 9.10 -2.15
CA HIS A 127 -16.21 9.83 -2.78
C HIS A 127 -16.24 11.29 -2.26
N PRO A 128 -16.32 12.31 -3.13
CA PRO A 128 -16.09 13.71 -2.73
C PRO A 128 -17.20 14.30 -1.83
N VAL A 129 -18.44 13.82 -1.95
CA VAL A 129 -19.58 14.26 -1.14
C VAL A 129 -19.86 13.31 0.04
N HIS A 130 -20.05 12.02 -0.23
CA HIS A 130 -20.24 10.96 0.77
C HIS A 130 -18.90 10.36 1.19
N THR A 131 -18.15 11.05 2.04
CA THR A 131 -16.75 10.69 2.36
C THR A 131 -16.59 9.41 3.18
N ASP A 132 -17.69 8.82 3.65
CA ASP A 132 -17.73 7.49 4.23
C ASP A 132 -17.65 6.39 3.17
N LEU A 133 -17.92 6.72 1.90
CA LEU A 133 -17.82 5.82 0.75
C LEU A 133 -16.48 5.97 0.04
N LEU A 134 -15.89 4.84 -0.29
CA LEU A 134 -14.66 4.75 -1.04
C LEU A 134 -14.81 3.68 -2.12
N VAL A 135 -14.09 3.87 -3.21
CA VAL A 135 -13.96 2.89 -4.29
C VAL A 135 -12.54 2.33 -4.29
N ALA A 136 -12.37 1.05 -4.59
CA ALA A 136 -11.08 0.43 -4.90
C ALA A 136 -11.25 -0.71 -5.88
N ILE A 137 -10.12 -1.17 -6.38
CA ILE A 137 -9.98 -2.46 -7.05
C ILE A 137 -9.98 -3.54 -5.99
N LEU A 138 -10.73 -4.61 -6.24
CA LEU A 138 -10.79 -5.83 -5.48
C LEU A 138 -10.36 -7.00 -6.35
N GLU A 139 -9.40 -7.80 -5.90
CA GLU A 139 -9.12 -9.14 -6.41
C GLU A 139 -9.81 -10.19 -5.52
N ASP A 140 -10.55 -11.10 -6.16
CA ASP A 140 -11.18 -12.27 -5.53
C ASP A 140 -10.37 -13.53 -5.83
N HIS A 141 -9.71 -14.07 -4.80
CA HIS A 141 -8.92 -15.31 -4.81
C HIS A 141 -9.66 -16.51 -4.24
N THR A 142 -11.00 -16.51 -4.22
CA THR A 142 -11.78 -17.68 -3.78
C THR A 142 -11.38 -18.96 -4.52
N ASN A 143 -10.97 -18.83 -5.78
CA ASN A 143 -10.24 -19.85 -6.51
C ASN A 143 -8.86 -19.30 -6.88
N ASP A 144 -7.85 -19.62 -6.08
CA ASP A 144 -6.51 -19.03 -6.16
C ASP A 144 -5.63 -19.71 -7.22
N THR A 145 -6.02 -19.58 -8.48
CA THR A 145 -5.14 -19.83 -9.63
C THR A 145 -5.04 -18.56 -10.45
N PRO A 146 -3.90 -18.26 -11.10
CA PRO A 146 -3.71 -17.00 -11.81
C PRO A 146 -4.81 -16.66 -12.85
N ARG A 147 -5.49 -17.68 -13.41
CA ARG A 147 -6.56 -17.49 -14.41
C ARG A 147 -7.96 -17.34 -13.82
N THR A 148 -8.13 -17.59 -12.52
CA THR A 148 -9.43 -17.63 -11.85
C THR A 148 -9.59 -16.51 -10.83
N VAL A 149 -8.55 -15.68 -10.65
CA VAL A 149 -8.66 -14.41 -9.92
C VAL A 149 -9.53 -13.47 -10.74
N HIS A 150 -10.52 -12.87 -10.07
CA HIS A 150 -11.44 -11.92 -10.68
C HIS A 150 -11.26 -10.55 -10.07
N ASN A 151 -11.19 -9.55 -10.94
CA ASN A 151 -11.05 -8.17 -10.51
C ASN A 151 -12.44 -7.52 -10.51
N SER A 152 -12.65 -6.57 -9.62
CA SER A 152 -13.90 -5.81 -9.58
C SER A 152 -13.61 -4.40 -9.09
N LEU A 153 -14.41 -3.46 -9.56
CA LEU A 153 -14.54 -2.19 -8.88
C LEU A 153 -15.52 -2.39 -7.72
N CYS A 154 -15.09 -2.16 -6.49
CA CYS A 154 -15.95 -2.28 -5.32
C CYS A 154 -16.10 -0.93 -4.61
N ILE A 155 -17.25 -0.74 -3.98
CA ILE A 155 -17.50 0.35 -3.05
C ILE A 155 -17.48 -0.22 -1.63
N PHE A 156 -16.88 0.52 -0.70
CA PHE A 156 -16.92 0.19 0.72
C PHE A 156 -17.38 1.38 1.53
N ASN A 157 -18.16 1.08 2.56
CA ASN A 157 -18.59 2.05 3.55
C ASN A 157 -17.69 1.93 4.79
N SER A 158 -16.84 2.92 5.00
CA SER A 158 -15.89 2.95 6.12
C SER A 158 -16.52 3.11 7.50
N SER A 159 -17.79 3.52 7.57
CA SER A 159 -18.54 3.60 8.83
C SER A 159 -19.22 2.28 9.18
N ALA A 160 -19.76 1.58 8.18
CA ALA A 160 -20.46 0.30 8.35
C ALA A 160 -19.56 -0.94 8.20
N ALA A 161 -18.33 -0.76 7.72
CA ALA A 161 -17.38 -1.83 7.38
C ALA A 161 -17.95 -2.85 6.37
N THR A 162 -18.64 -2.35 5.35
CA THR A 162 -19.25 -3.18 4.30
C THR A 162 -18.53 -2.99 2.97
N VAL A 163 -18.50 -4.04 2.15
CA VAL A 163 -17.97 -4.04 0.78
C VAL A 163 -19.07 -4.50 -0.17
N THR A 164 -19.22 -3.82 -1.31
CA THR A 164 -20.18 -4.19 -2.35
C THR A 164 -19.50 -4.06 -3.71
N SER A 165 -19.52 -5.12 -4.52
CA SER A 165 -19.01 -5.05 -5.89
C SER A 165 -19.96 -4.19 -6.74
N LEU A 166 -19.40 -3.19 -7.44
CA LEU A 166 -20.16 -2.34 -8.37
C LEU A 166 -20.18 -2.95 -9.77
N VAL A 167 -19.01 -3.36 -10.26
CA VAL A 167 -18.82 -3.96 -11.58
C VAL A 167 -17.77 -5.05 -11.46
N SER A 168 -18.12 -6.28 -11.87
CA SER A 168 -17.21 -7.42 -11.89
C SER A 168 -16.79 -7.76 -13.30
N THR A 169 -15.55 -8.17 -13.49
CA THR A 169 -15.04 -8.63 -14.79
C THR A 169 -15.62 -9.99 -15.24
N LYS A 170 -16.47 -10.64 -14.43
CA LYS A 170 -17.23 -11.82 -14.87
C LYS A 170 -18.21 -11.52 -16.02
N ASP A 171 -18.61 -10.26 -16.19
CA ASP A 171 -19.60 -9.82 -17.18
C ASP A 171 -19.03 -8.88 -18.26
N ALA A 172 -17.73 -8.58 -18.25
CA ALA A 172 -17.09 -7.68 -19.19
C ALA A 172 -15.73 -8.23 -19.64
N GLU A 173 -15.45 -8.22 -20.95
CA GLU A 173 -14.11 -8.42 -21.52
C GLU A 173 -13.17 -7.22 -21.20
N ILE A 174 -13.31 -6.62 -20.01
CA ILE A 174 -12.63 -5.42 -19.57
C ILE A 174 -11.98 -5.74 -18.23
N GLU A 175 -10.67 -5.56 -18.14
CA GLU A 175 -9.90 -5.72 -16.90
C GLU A 175 -9.74 -4.36 -16.20
N PHE A 176 -9.82 -4.35 -14.86
CA PHE A 176 -9.55 -3.18 -14.03
C PHE A 176 -8.17 -3.30 -13.40
N TYR A 177 -7.25 -2.40 -13.77
CA TYR A 177 -5.85 -2.44 -13.34
C TYR A 177 -5.55 -1.43 -12.23
N ALA A 178 -4.78 -1.85 -11.22
CA ALA A 178 -4.26 -0.98 -10.18
C ALA A 178 -2.94 -0.36 -10.64
N ALA A 179 -2.63 0.84 -10.15
CA ALA A 179 -1.34 1.47 -10.36
C ALA A 179 -0.21 0.58 -9.77
N PRO A 180 0.88 0.29 -10.51
CA PRO A 180 2.03 -0.43 -9.99
C PRO A 180 2.81 0.43 -8.97
N MET A 181 3.60 -0.23 -8.11
CA MET A 181 4.59 0.41 -7.23
C MET A 181 5.87 0.80 -7.99
#